data_AF-B0XE26-F1
#
_entry.id   AF-B0XE26-F1
#
_cell.length_a   1.000
_cell.length_b   1.000
_cell.length_c   1.000
_cell.angle_alpha   90.00
_cell.angle_beta   90.00
_cell.angle_gamma   90.00
#
_symmetry.space_group_name_H-M   'P 1'
#
loop_
_entity.id
_entity.type
_entity.pdbx_description
1 polymer ?
#
loop_
_entity_poly.entity_id
_entity_poly.type
_entity_poly.pdbx_seq_one_letter_code
_entity_poly.pdbx_strand_id
1 'polypeptide(L)'
;MLPAFTYSSTMALFGPTLLLVAIAGCLASASYIAELTSYTIAVIQQLALRQPGGTFECVVMDLQRKDPFDTVLGDVLRSPKLDHVVKFVIGSNFAGDPEQFPRDPSLVLVYTGASYDNVRQIPRNLAYTLFQFSAKTKMLVFVNLDYRGTHFRCINELVAGFRFSTAAFLGTNQKTHVILVPRGKTLNVFELFKAPFTTEAWIVLLLIIISLEVLSFILPAQFRNDPALLLICGLERYDLHKANRWEKMILFAFIVFFFLMTNAYETKIISMMASKPTHRSIRTFEELVKAGIPTKANFNHVVKLDLGLLNETLQNATEDLSSMDGVSAYLATRTKSEIFLPIQYFDDSLQRTSYVIMAETLGLLIGALQTSDRNPLQDVLEASHATFVEGGLLGHYTERMKMQYFYARRKTQPQTEKTLLAIDDLSPAWIALGVGFVASFLLFCCELPVGRYKRKRDAERR
;
A
#
# COMPACT_ATOMS: atom_id res chain seq x y z
N MET A 1 14.32 -0.52 59.25
CA MET A 1 14.58 0.87 58.84
C MET A 1 14.46 0.94 57.33
N LEU A 2 13.31 1.42 56.85
CA LEU A 2 12.97 1.63 55.44
C LEU A 2 12.48 3.08 55.34
N PRO A 3 12.94 3.91 54.39
CA PRO A 3 12.30 5.18 54.14
C PRO A 3 11.17 5.03 53.11
N ALA A 4 10.04 5.62 53.45
CA ALA A 4 8.88 5.83 52.61
C ALA A 4 9.21 6.81 51.48
N PHE A 5 8.87 6.44 50.24
CA PHE A 5 8.78 7.38 49.13
C PHE A 5 7.32 7.81 48.97
N THR A 6 7.09 9.10 49.17
CA THR A 6 5.83 9.81 49.01
C THR A 6 5.52 10.02 47.53
N TYR A 7 4.32 9.61 47.11
CA TYR A 7 3.75 9.98 45.81
C TYR A 7 3.30 11.44 45.87
N SER A 8 3.96 12.30 45.09
CA SER A 8 3.57 13.69 44.86
C SER A 8 2.96 13.84 43.47
N SER A 9 1.67 14.16 43.47
CA SER A 9 0.91 14.98 42.53
C SER A 9 1.58 15.40 41.20
N THR A 10 1.12 14.80 40.10
CA THR A 10 1.16 15.40 38.76
C THR A 10 -0.19 15.23 38.04
N MET A 11 -1.25 15.71 38.68
CA MET A 11 -2.49 16.07 37.99
C MET A 11 -2.39 17.54 37.57
N ALA A 12 -2.16 17.79 36.27
CA ALA A 12 -2.63 18.96 35.50
C ALA A 12 -1.72 19.21 34.29
N LEU A 13 -1.92 18.49 33.17
CA LEU A 13 -1.44 18.92 31.83
C LEU A 13 -1.99 18.01 30.71
N PHE A 14 -3.31 17.75 30.70
CA PHE A 14 -3.99 17.04 29.59
C PHE A 14 -5.14 17.85 28.97
N GLY A 15 -5.12 19.18 29.13
CA GLY A 15 -6.10 20.10 28.54
C GLY A 15 -5.81 20.52 27.09
N PRO A 16 -4.58 20.95 26.72
CA PRO A 16 -4.37 21.57 25.41
C PRO A 16 -4.04 20.59 24.27
N THR A 17 -3.57 19.38 24.58
CA THR A 17 -3.16 18.37 23.57
C THR A 17 -4.35 17.65 22.93
N LEU A 18 -5.47 17.50 23.64
CA LEU A 18 -6.68 16.89 23.11
C LEU A 18 -7.46 17.83 22.16
N LEU A 19 -7.35 19.15 22.39
CA LEU A 19 -7.92 20.19 21.53
C LEU A 19 -7.13 20.34 20.21
N LEU A 20 -5.80 20.26 20.27
CA LEU A 20 -4.92 20.35 19.09
C LEU A 20 -5.09 19.17 18.11
N VAL A 21 -5.44 17.99 18.61
CA VAL A 21 -5.62 16.77 17.78
C VAL A 21 -7.01 16.74 17.10
N ALA A 22 -8.03 17.34 17.70
CA ALA A 22 -9.33 17.56 17.05
C ALA A 22 -9.23 18.59 15.91
N ILE A 23 -8.42 19.63 16.09
CA ILE A 23 -8.14 20.66 15.07
C ILE A 23 -7.44 20.05 13.85
N ALA A 24 -6.51 19.09 14.03
CA ALA A 24 -5.78 18.45 12.93
C ALA A 24 -6.63 17.54 12.02
N GLY A 25 -7.71 16.95 12.56
CA GLY A 25 -8.67 16.11 11.80
C GLY A 25 -9.60 16.92 10.89
N CYS A 26 -10.03 18.11 11.32
CA CYS A 26 -10.81 19.04 10.48
C CYS A 26 -9.97 19.68 9.34
N LEU A 27 -8.65 19.76 9.49
CA LEU A 27 -7.76 20.38 8.50
C LEU A 27 -7.49 19.52 7.24
N ALA A 28 -7.94 18.26 7.22
CA ALA A 28 -7.64 17.27 6.17
C ALA A 28 -8.57 17.34 4.94
N SER A 29 -9.88 17.37 5.17
CA SER A 29 -10.88 17.70 4.15
C SER A 29 -10.76 19.17 3.72
N ALA A 30 -10.39 20.05 4.66
CA ALA A 30 -10.20 21.47 4.40
C ALA A 30 -9.11 21.79 3.37
N SER A 31 -8.12 20.92 3.10
CA SER A 31 -6.99 21.27 2.20
C SER A 31 -7.29 21.09 0.70
N TYR A 32 -7.91 19.97 0.28
CA TYR A 32 -8.41 19.84 -1.11
C TYR A 32 -9.56 20.82 -1.35
N ILE A 33 -10.42 20.96 -0.34
CA ILE A 33 -11.46 22.00 -0.34
C ILE A 33 -10.82 23.38 -0.46
N ALA A 34 -9.72 23.69 0.23
CA ALA A 34 -9.01 24.96 0.13
C ALA A 34 -8.34 25.20 -1.23
N GLU A 35 -7.85 24.16 -1.91
CA GLU A 35 -7.28 24.27 -3.26
C GLU A 35 -8.36 24.46 -4.32
N LEU A 36 -9.41 23.63 -4.27
CA LEU A 36 -10.59 23.79 -5.11
C LEU A 36 -11.28 25.13 -4.83
N THR A 37 -11.23 25.60 -3.59
CA THR A 37 -11.66 26.95 -3.18
C THR A 37 -10.75 28.01 -3.77
N SER A 38 -9.42 27.88 -3.64
CA SER A 38 -8.45 28.85 -4.17
C SER A 38 -8.55 28.98 -5.69
N TYR A 39 -8.73 27.84 -6.36
CA TYR A 39 -9.05 27.74 -7.77
C TYR A 39 -10.33 28.48 -8.14
N THR A 40 -11.40 28.17 -7.42
CA THR A 40 -12.72 28.77 -7.67
C THR A 40 -12.66 30.28 -7.42
N ILE A 41 -11.97 30.72 -6.38
CA ILE A 41 -11.71 32.14 -6.10
C ILE A 41 -10.93 32.78 -7.26
N ALA A 42 -9.85 32.14 -7.75
CA ALA A 42 -9.07 32.67 -8.87
C ALA A 42 -9.91 32.79 -10.15
N VAL A 43 -10.75 31.78 -10.45
CA VAL A 43 -11.71 31.81 -11.57
C VAL A 43 -12.67 32.98 -11.41
N ILE A 44 -13.28 33.16 -10.23
CA ILE A 44 -14.21 34.26 -9.96
C ILE A 44 -13.51 35.61 -10.13
N GLN A 45 -12.32 35.79 -9.56
CA GLN A 45 -11.56 37.04 -9.65
C GLN A 45 -11.21 37.37 -11.10
N GLN A 46 -10.74 36.39 -11.87
CA GLN A 46 -10.40 36.60 -13.27
C GLN A 46 -11.63 36.94 -14.12
N LEU A 47 -12.78 36.33 -13.82
CA LEU A 47 -14.04 36.66 -14.49
C LEU A 47 -14.56 38.05 -14.12
N ALA A 48 -14.47 38.42 -12.84
CA ALA A 48 -14.85 39.74 -12.36
C ALA A 48 -14.00 40.84 -13.02
N LEU A 49 -12.68 40.64 -13.12
CA LEU A 49 -11.77 41.58 -13.78
C LEU A 49 -12.06 41.75 -15.28
N ARG A 50 -12.61 40.73 -15.94
CA ARG A 50 -12.91 40.75 -17.38
C ARG A 50 -14.30 41.31 -17.71
N GLN A 51 -15.16 41.56 -16.73
CA GLN A 51 -16.51 42.07 -16.99
C GLN A 51 -16.48 43.61 -17.14
N PRO A 52 -16.76 44.17 -18.33
CA PRO A 52 -16.69 45.61 -18.54
C PRO A 52 -17.89 46.33 -17.88
N GLY A 53 -17.61 47.19 -16.90
CA GLY A 53 -18.53 48.25 -16.44
C GLY A 53 -19.80 47.81 -15.72
N GLY A 54 -19.84 46.63 -15.09
CA GLY A 54 -21.00 46.14 -14.34
C GLY A 54 -20.63 45.47 -13.02
N THR A 55 -21.62 45.29 -12.14
CA THR A 55 -21.47 44.49 -10.91
C THR A 55 -21.33 43.01 -11.26
N PHE A 56 -20.30 42.34 -10.73
CA PHE A 56 -20.16 40.90 -10.89
C PHE A 56 -21.07 40.19 -9.88
N GLU A 57 -22.15 39.59 -10.36
CA GLU A 57 -23.15 38.89 -9.54
C GLU A 57 -22.91 37.38 -9.59
N CYS A 58 -22.64 36.79 -8.43
CA CYS A 58 -22.36 35.37 -8.26
C CYS A 58 -23.46 34.70 -7.44
N VAL A 59 -24.13 33.70 -8.01
CA VAL A 59 -25.11 32.89 -7.29
C VAL A 59 -24.46 31.59 -6.84
N VAL A 60 -24.49 31.30 -5.55
CA VAL A 60 -23.88 30.13 -4.93
C VAL A 60 -24.97 29.20 -4.45
N MET A 61 -25.10 28.06 -5.10
CA MET A 61 -26.10 27.04 -4.81
C MET A 61 -25.48 25.80 -4.20
N ASP A 62 -25.92 25.43 -3.01
CA ASP A 62 -25.56 24.16 -2.38
C ASP A 62 -26.76 23.21 -2.37
N LEU A 63 -26.67 22.13 -3.18
CA LEU A 63 -27.71 21.10 -3.27
C LEU A 63 -27.61 20.06 -2.14
N GLN A 64 -26.58 20.13 -1.29
CA GLN A 64 -26.41 19.23 -0.17
C GLN A 64 -27.44 19.55 0.93
N ARG A 65 -28.20 18.52 1.34
CA ARG A 65 -29.21 18.64 2.42
C ARG A 65 -28.63 18.61 3.82
N LYS A 66 -27.56 17.84 4.00
CA LYS A 66 -26.92 17.63 5.29
C LYS A 66 -25.70 18.55 5.38
N ASP A 67 -25.68 19.46 6.34
CA ASP A 67 -24.58 20.43 6.57
C ASP A 67 -24.33 21.34 5.34
N PRO A 68 -25.31 22.17 4.93
CA PRO A 68 -25.17 23.04 3.78
C PRO A 68 -24.03 24.05 4.00
N PHE A 69 -23.24 24.25 2.95
CA PHE A 69 -22.07 25.10 2.91
C PHE A 69 -20.91 24.69 3.83
N ASP A 70 -20.89 23.47 4.38
CA ASP A 70 -19.69 22.87 4.99
C ASP A 70 -18.78 22.22 3.92
N THR A 71 -18.57 22.97 2.83
CA THR A 71 -17.94 22.51 1.59
C THR A 71 -17.12 23.63 0.97
N VAL A 72 -16.57 23.41 -0.23
CA VAL A 72 -15.86 24.42 -1.05
C VAL A 72 -16.64 25.72 -1.17
N LEU A 73 -17.98 25.64 -1.26
CA LEU A 73 -18.80 26.84 -1.39
C LEU A 73 -18.77 27.71 -0.14
N GLY A 74 -18.74 27.11 1.05
CA GLY A 74 -18.64 27.86 2.31
C GLY A 74 -17.35 28.66 2.39
N ASP A 75 -16.22 28.05 2.01
CA ASP A 75 -14.92 28.69 2.04
C ASP A 75 -14.77 29.76 0.94
N VAL A 76 -15.35 29.54 -0.24
CA VAL A 76 -15.46 30.57 -1.29
C VAL A 76 -16.28 31.77 -0.80
N LEU A 77 -17.43 31.53 -0.15
CA LEU A 77 -18.30 32.60 0.36
C LEU A 77 -17.60 33.47 1.43
N ARG A 78 -16.83 32.83 2.33
CA ARG A 78 -16.07 33.48 3.41
C ARG A 78 -14.80 34.18 2.94
N SER A 79 -14.38 34.01 1.69
CA SER A 79 -13.10 34.55 1.21
C SER A 79 -13.14 36.08 1.06
N PRO A 80 -12.24 36.83 1.73
CA PRO A 80 -12.17 38.29 1.62
C PRO A 80 -11.70 38.76 0.23
N LYS A 81 -11.03 37.86 -0.51
CA LYS A 81 -10.61 38.09 -1.89
C LYS A 81 -11.78 38.36 -2.84
N LEU A 82 -13.02 38.07 -2.41
CA LEU A 82 -14.25 38.23 -3.15
C LEU A 82 -15.21 39.27 -2.52
N ASP A 83 -14.74 40.17 -1.66
CA ASP A 83 -15.59 41.19 -1.01
C ASP A 83 -16.18 42.20 -2.01
N HIS A 84 -15.54 42.37 -3.16
CA HIS A 84 -16.02 43.20 -4.26
C HIS A 84 -17.06 42.51 -5.16
N VAL A 85 -17.36 41.23 -4.93
CA VAL A 85 -18.31 40.42 -5.71
C VAL A 85 -19.64 40.35 -4.97
N VAL A 86 -20.75 40.61 -5.66
CA VAL A 86 -22.10 40.45 -5.10
C VAL A 86 -22.43 38.95 -5.05
N LYS A 87 -22.76 38.42 -3.88
CA LYS A 87 -22.99 36.99 -3.64
C LYS A 87 -24.46 36.74 -3.25
N PHE A 88 -25.15 35.88 -3.99
CA PHE A 88 -26.47 35.36 -3.62
C PHE A 88 -26.34 33.91 -3.19
N VAL A 89 -26.89 33.53 -2.06
CA VAL A 89 -26.69 32.18 -1.47
C VAL A 89 -28.01 31.44 -1.44
N ILE A 90 -28.04 30.25 -2.06
CA ILE A 90 -29.24 29.41 -2.13
C ILE A 90 -28.91 28.02 -1.57
N GLY A 91 -29.53 27.69 -0.44
CA GLY A 91 -29.41 26.36 0.15
C GLY A 91 -30.41 25.37 -0.44
N SER A 92 -30.15 24.08 -0.24
CA SER A 92 -30.98 22.95 -0.67
C SER A 92 -32.41 22.96 -0.12
N ASN A 93 -32.68 23.72 0.95
CA ASN A 93 -34.00 23.87 1.57
C ASN A 93 -34.68 25.21 1.22
N PHE A 94 -34.25 25.88 0.14
CA PHE A 94 -34.80 27.17 -0.25
C PHE A 94 -36.30 27.08 -0.57
N ALA A 95 -37.10 27.81 0.22
CA ALA A 95 -38.56 27.95 0.08
C ALA A 95 -38.98 29.40 -0.23
N GLY A 96 -38.02 30.29 -0.49
CA GLY A 96 -38.29 31.69 -0.80
C GLY A 96 -38.81 31.90 -2.22
N ASP A 97 -39.03 33.16 -2.56
CA ASP A 97 -39.50 33.60 -3.88
C ASP A 97 -38.35 33.56 -4.91
N PRO A 98 -38.46 32.76 -5.99
CA PRO A 98 -37.47 32.70 -7.05
C PRO A 98 -37.16 34.05 -7.72
N GLU A 99 -38.11 34.99 -7.71
CA GLU A 99 -37.96 36.29 -8.39
C GLU A 99 -36.99 37.26 -7.69
N GLN A 100 -36.53 36.92 -6.48
CA GLN A 100 -35.59 37.75 -5.71
C GLN A 100 -34.14 37.65 -6.22
N PHE A 101 -33.84 36.71 -7.11
CA PHE A 101 -32.50 36.52 -7.67
C PHE A 101 -32.36 37.22 -9.02
N PRO A 102 -31.13 37.67 -9.37
CA PRO A 102 -30.90 38.25 -10.69
C PRO A 102 -31.22 37.25 -11.79
N ARG A 103 -31.86 37.71 -12.87
CA ARG A 103 -32.17 36.87 -14.05
C ARG A 103 -30.94 36.56 -14.90
N ASP A 104 -29.93 37.42 -14.87
CA ASP A 104 -28.72 37.30 -15.67
C ASP A 104 -27.44 37.34 -14.79
N PRO A 105 -27.26 36.41 -13.83
CA PRO A 105 -26.07 36.42 -13.00
C PRO A 105 -24.82 36.14 -13.83
N SER A 106 -23.70 36.75 -13.44
CA SER A 106 -22.40 36.60 -14.11
C SER A 106 -21.82 35.19 -13.99
N LEU A 107 -22.04 34.54 -12.84
CA LEU A 107 -21.60 33.17 -12.56
C LEU A 107 -22.55 32.47 -11.58
N VAL A 108 -22.80 31.18 -11.81
CA VAL A 108 -23.50 30.30 -10.87
C VAL A 108 -22.56 29.18 -10.43
N LEU A 109 -22.30 29.08 -9.12
CA LEU A 109 -21.59 27.97 -8.52
C LEU A 109 -22.61 26.95 -8.03
N VAL A 110 -22.48 25.69 -8.42
CA VAL A 110 -23.39 24.63 -7.98
C VAL A 110 -22.59 23.50 -7.35
N TYR A 111 -22.82 23.25 -6.06
CA TYR A 111 -22.29 22.07 -5.40
C TYR A 111 -23.37 20.99 -5.31
N THR A 112 -23.11 19.84 -5.92
CA THR A 112 -24.15 18.80 -6.10
C THR A 112 -24.27 17.85 -4.91
N GLY A 113 -23.31 17.90 -3.98
CA GLY A 113 -23.25 17.02 -2.82
C GLY A 113 -22.73 15.62 -3.15
N ALA A 114 -22.58 14.82 -2.09
CA ALA A 114 -22.11 13.44 -2.18
C ALA A 114 -23.24 12.42 -2.40
N SER A 115 -24.51 12.81 -2.47
CA SER A 115 -25.63 11.88 -2.63
C SER A 115 -26.38 12.09 -3.93
N TYR A 116 -26.59 11.00 -4.67
CA TYR A 116 -27.39 10.97 -5.89
C TYR A 116 -28.83 11.48 -5.68
N ASP A 117 -29.39 11.23 -4.49
CA ASP A 117 -30.76 11.62 -4.17
C ASP A 117 -30.95 13.14 -4.12
N ASN A 118 -29.88 13.90 -3.87
CA ASN A 118 -29.94 15.36 -3.83
C ASN A 118 -30.34 15.94 -5.19
N VAL A 119 -29.82 15.37 -6.29
CA VAL A 119 -30.11 15.85 -7.65
C VAL A 119 -31.51 15.45 -8.10
N ARG A 120 -31.98 14.25 -7.73
CA ARG A 120 -33.35 13.82 -8.06
C ARG A 120 -34.43 14.60 -7.34
N GLN A 121 -34.12 15.09 -6.14
CA GLN A 121 -35.08 15.76 -5.28
C GLN A 121 -34.76 17.25 -5.13
N ILE A 122 -34.35 17.89 -6.24
CA ILE A 122 -34.23 19.34 -6.30
C ILE A 122 -35.61 19.95 -6.02
N PRO A 123 -35.74 20.83 -5.01
CA PRO A 123 -37.01 21.48 -4.72
C PRO A 123 -37.52 22.26 -5.93
N ARG A 124 -38.84 22.29 -6.12
CA ARG A 124 -39.48 23.00 -7.25
C ARG A 124 -39.02 24.45 -7.35
N ASN A 125 -38.93 25.16 -6.22
CA ASN A 125 -38.53 26.56 -6.20
C ASN A 125 -37.10 26.75 -6.70
N LEU A 126 -36.18 25.85 -6.35
CA LEU A 126 -34.80 25.89 -6.83
C LEU A 126 -34.71 25.61 -8.34
N ALA A 127 -35.51 24.65 -8.83
CA ALA A 127 -35.63 24.39 -10.26
C ALA A 127 -36.22 25.60 -11.01
N TYR A 128 -37.21 26.29 -10.44
CA TYR A 128 -37.76 27.53 -11.01
C TYR A 128 -36.72 28.65 -11.03
N THR A 129 -35.93 28.84 -9.97
CA THR A 129 -34.84 29.82 -9.96
C THR A 129 -33.83 29.53 -11.07
N LEU A 130 -33.38 28.28 -11.20
CA LEU A 130 -32.47 27.87 -12.28
C LEU A 130 -33.08 28.09 -13.68
N PHE A 131 -34.39 27.92 -13.83
CA PHE A 131 -35.11 28.16 -15.09
C PHE A 131 -35.25 29.65 -15.44
N GLN A 132 -35.26 30.53 -14.44
CA GLN A 132 -35.31 31.98 -14.66
C GLN A 132 -33.96 32.55 -15.09
N PHE A 133 -32.86 31.83 -14.81
CA PHE A 133 -31.54 32.28 -15.21
C PHE A 133 -31.35 32.21 -16.72
N SER A 134 -30.65 33.22 -17.21
CA SER A 134 -30.27 33.34 -18.61
C SER A 134 -29.46 32.14 -19.07
N ALA A 135 -29.77 31.63 -20.26
CA ALA A 135 -28.99 30.58 -20.91
C ALA A 135 -27.51 30.94 -21.10
N LYS A 136 -27.18 32.24 -21.12
CA LYS A 136 -25.81 32.77 -21.27
C LYS A 136 -25.01 32.76 -19.97
N THR A 137 -25.67 32.60 -18.82
CA THR A 137 -25.03 32.56 -17.50
C THR A 137 -23.99 31.44 -17.46
N LYS A 138 -22.81 31.75 -16.93
CA LYS A 138 -21.72 30.79 -16.77
C LYS A 138 -21.98 29.96 -15.53
N MET A 139 -21.78 28.65 -15.61
CA MET A 139 -21.98 27.75 -14.48
C MET A 139 -20.70 26.96 -14.17
N LEU A 140 -20.36 26.85 -12.89
CA LEU A 140 -19.29 26.00 -12.38
C LEU A 140 -19.92 24.99 -11.41
N VAL A 141 -19.92 23.72 -11.81
CA VAL A 141 -20.59 22.63 -11.12
C VAL A 141 -19.54 21.70 -10.51
N PHE A 142 -19.57 21.57 -9.20
CA PHE A 142 -18.72 20.63 -8.48
C PHE A 142 -19.43 19.29 -8.40
N VAL A 143 -18.82 18.26 -8.98
CA VAL A 143 -19.41 16.92 -9.05
C VAL A 143 -18.48 15.91 -8.41
N ASN A 144 -19.04 15.15 -7.48
CA ASN A 144 -18.36 13.97 -6.97
C ASN A 144 -18.34 12.88 -8.05
N LEU A 145 -17.15 12.60 -8.60
CA LEU A 145 -16.92 11.57 -9.65
C LEU A 145 -16.91 10.13 -9.11
N ASP A 146 -17.09 9.91 -7.81
CA ASP A 146 -17.12 8.58 -7.24
C ASP A 146 -18.43 7.83 -7.57
N TYR A 147 -19.51 8.56 -7.90
CA TYR A 147 -20.82 7.98 -8.16
C TYR A 147 -21.07 7.67 -9.64
N ARG A 148 -20.75 6.44 -10.04
CA ARG A 148 -21.23 5.62 -11.18
C ARG A 148 -21.54 6.30 -12.53
N GLY A 149 -21.02 7.49 -12.83
CA GLY A 149 -21.36 8.26 -14.04
C GLY A 149 -22.82 8.69 -14.15
N THR A 150 -23.76 8.02 -13.48
CA THR A 150 -25.19 8.34 -13.42
C THR A 150 -25.45 9.66 -12.71
N HIS A 151 -24.68 9.98 -11.68
CA HIS A 151 -24.77 11.27 -10.99
C HIS A 151 -24.39 12.41 -11.93
N PHE A 152 -23.21 12.30 -12.55
CA PHE A 152 -22.76 13.23 -13.58
C PHE A 152 -23.76 13.33 -14.74
N ARG A 153 -24.27 12.20 -15.24
CA ARG A 153 -25.26 12.18 -16.33
C ARG A 153 -26.54 12.92 -15.96
N CYS A 154 -27.10 12.67 -14.77
CA CYS A 154 -28.32 13.36 -14.33
C CYS A 154 -28.08 14.86 -14.14
N ILE A 155 -26.93 15.27 -13.60
CA ILE A 155 -26.59 16.69 -13.47
C ILE A 155 -26.40 17.31 -14.87
N ASN A 156 -25.74 16.61 -15.78
CA ASN A 156 -25.55 17.09 -17.15
C ASN A 156 -26.88 17.20 -17.91
N GLU A 157 -27.77 16.21 -17.78
CA GLU A 157 -29.14 16.26 -18.33
C GLU A 157 -29.93 17.44 -17.74
N LEU A 158 -29.77 17.71 -16.46
CA LEU A 158 -30.40 18.81 -15.77
C LEU A 158 -29.87 20.17 -16.25
N VAL A 159 -28.54 20.34 -16.30
CA VAL A 159 -27.89 21.55 -16.81
C VAL A 159 -28.26 21.80 -18.29
N ALA A 160 -28.30 20.72 -19.10
CA ALA A 160 -28.74 20.79 -20.49
C ALA A 160 -30.23 21.14 -20.61
N GLY A 161 -31.08 20.60 -19.74
CA GLY A 161 -32.51 20.90 -19.68
C GLY A 161 -32.79 22.37 -19.37
N PHE A 162 -31.96 22.99 -18.53
CA PHE A 162 -32.01 24.43 -18.24
C PHE A 162 -31.39 25.32 -19.33
N ARG A 163 -30.89 24.74 -20.42
CA ARG A 163 -30.34 25.45 -21.59
C ARG A 163 -29.12 26.33 -21.29
N PHE A 164 -28.38 26.07 -20.22
CA PHE A 164 -27.12 26.77 -19.99
C PHE A 164 -26.12 26.41 -21.10
N SER A 165 -25.65 27.41 -21.84
CA SER A 165 -24.67 27.19 -22.91
C SER A 165 -23.24 27.00 -22.39
N THR A 166 -23.03 27.32 -21.11
CA THR A 166 -21.72 27.42 -20.48
C THR A 166 -21.73 26.75 -19.10
N ALA A 167 -21.29 25.49 -19.02
CA ALA A 167 -21.15 24.79 -17.76
C ALA A 167 -19.80 24.06 -17.66
N ALA A 168 -19.09 24.21 -16.54
CA ALA A 168 -17.84 23.52 -16.25
C ALA A 168 -18.08 22.55 -15.11
N PHE A 169 -17.72 21.29 -15.30
CA PHE A 169 -17.80 20.27 -14.27
C PHE A 169 -16.40 20.00 -13.71
N LEU A 170 -16.25 20.28 -12.42
CA LEU A 170 -15.02 20.01 -11.71
C LEU A 170 -15.15 18.67 -11.01
N GLY A 171 -14.38 17.71 -11.53
CA GLY A 171 -14.28 16.38 -10.97
C GLY A 171 -13.27 16.34 -9.85
N THR A 172 -13.65 15.75 -8.72
CA THR A 172 -12.83 15.90 -7.52
C THR A 172 -11.64 14.92 -7.38
N ASN A 173 -11.48 13.92 -8.28
CA ASN A 173 -10.51 12.81 -8.11
C ASN A 173 -9.86 12.32 -9.44
N GLN A 174 -8.52 12.16 -9.51
CA GLN A 174 -7.80 11.41 -10.57
C GLN A 174 -7.68 9.91 -10.23
N LYS A 175 -7.75 8.98 -11.21
CA LYS A 175 -7.87 7.52 -10.92
C LYS A 175 -7.11 6.61 -11.89
N THR A 176 -5.86 6.25 -11.64
CA THR A 176 -5.22 5.14 -12.38
C THR A 176 -5.69 3.79 -11.87
N HIS A 177 -5.93 2.82 -12.76
CA HIS A 177 -6.31 1.46 -12.38
C HIS A 177 -5.09 0.55 -12.25
N VAL A 178 -5.02 -0.16 -11.13
CA VAL A 178 -3.94 -1.08 -10.79
C VAL A 178 -4.53 -2.39 -10.29
N ILE A 179 -3.76 -3.46 -10.43
CA ILE A 179 -4.10 -4.73 -9.79
C ILE A 179 -3.29 -4.87 -8.50
N LEU A 180 -4.00 -5.21 -7.44
CA LEU A 180 -3.43 -5.63 -6.17
C LEU A 180 -3.22 -7.13 -6.22
N VAL A 181 -1.99 -7.58 -6.05
CA VAL A 181 -1.67 -9.01 -6.06
C VAL A 181 -1.24 -9.41 -4.65
N PRO A 182 -1.69 -10.57 -4.13
CA PRO A 182 -1.19 -11.06 -2.85
C PRO A 182 0.34 -11.18 -2.93
N ARG A 183 1.02 -10.71 -1.88
CA ARG A 183 2.47 -10.82 -1.79
C ARG A 183 2.83 -12.30 -1.70
N GLY A 184 3.93 -12.67 -2.36
CA GLY A 184 4.44 -14.03 -2.30
C GLY A 184 4.65 -14.49 -0.86
N LYS A 185 4.48 -15.81 -0.63
CA LYS A 185 4.73 -16.41 0.68
C LYS A 185 6.17 -16.11 1.12
N THR A 186 6.36 -15.93 2.43
CA THR A 186 7.69 -15.97 3.03
C THR A 186 8.35 -17.30 2.70
N LEU A 187 9.67 -17.30 2.50
CA LEU A 187 10.40 -18.56 2.39
C LEU A 187 10.11 -19.43 3.62
N ASN A 188 9.89 -20.71 3.38
CA ASN A 188 9.80 -21.68 4.46
C ASN A 188 11.16 -21.74 5.18
N VAL A 189 11.18 -22.10 6.45
CA VAL A 189 12.42 -22.17 7.25
C VAL A 189 13.46 -23.05 6.55
N PHE A 190 13.07 -24.19 5.98
CA PHE A 190 13.98 -25.04 5.21
C PHE A 190 14.55 -24.38 3.94
N GLU A 191 13.72 -23.64 3.22
CA GLU A 191 14.17 -22.88 2.05
C GLU A 191 15.15 -21.80 2.47
N LEU A 192 14.91 -21.17 3.63
CA LEU A 192 15.78 -20.16 4.23
C LEU A 192 17.17 -20.72 4.56
N PHE A 193 17.27 -21.92 5.16
CA PHE A 193 18.57 -22.55 5.49
C PHE A 193 19.35 -23.03 4.25
N LYS A 194 18.64 -23.35 3.15
CA LYS A 194 19.25 -23.75 1.88
C LYS A 194 19.69 -22.55 1.02
N ALA A 195 19.00 -21.42 1.13
CA ALA A 195 19.21 -20.20 0.33
C ALA A 195 20.61 -19.54 0.39
N PRO A 196 21.46 -19.70 1.43
CA PRO A 196 22.76 -19.04 1.46
C PRO A 196 23.69 -19.48 0.32
N PHE A 197 23.61 -20.73 -0.10
CA PHE A 197 24.41 -21.28 -1.18
C PHE A 197 23.54 -21.87 -2.27
N THR A 198 24.03 -21.84 -3.50
CA THR A 198 23.35 -22.50 -4.60
C THR A 198 23.44 -24.02 -4.43
N THR A 199 22.56 -24.75 -5.10
CA THR A 199 22.59 -26.22 -5.09
C THR A 199 23.92 -26.78 -5.55
N GLU A 200 24.57 -26.13 -6.53
CA GLU A 200 25.88 -26.52 -7.05
C GLU A 200 26.95 -26.34 -5.99
N ALA A 201 26.93 -25.23 -5.25
CA ALA A 201 27.89 -24.99 -4.17
C ALA A 201 27.74 -26.02 -3.02
N TRP A 202 26.51 -26.40 -2.66
CA TRP A 202 26.27 -27.47 -1.70
C TRP A 202 26.82 -28.82 -2.18
N ILE A 203 26.62 -29.15 -3.45
CA ILE A 203 27.17 -30.38 -4.05
C ILE A 203 28.70 -30.34 -4.03
N VAL A 204 29.32 -29.21 -4.39
CA VAL A 204 30.79 -29.06 -4.36
C VAL A 204 31.32 -29.19 -2.93
N LEU A 205 30.70 -28.56 -1.94
CA LEU A 205 31.08 -28.69 -0.53
C LEU A 205 30.99 -30.15 -0.07
N LEU A 206 29.91 -30.85 -0.41
CA LEU A 206 29.73 -32.26 -0.09
C LEU A 206 30.81 -33.12 -0.78
N LEU A 207 31.11 -32.87 -2.05
CA LEU A 207 32.16 -33.58 -2.79
C LEU A 207 33.55 -33.34 -2.20
N ILE A 208 33.85 -32.12 -1.73
CA ILE A 208 35.11 -31.81 -1.05
C ILE A 208 35.22 -32.65 0.23
N ILE A 209 34.17 -32.68 1.07
CA ILE A 209 34.15 -33.48 2.31
C ILE A 209 34.33 -34.97 2.01
N ILE A 210 33.60 -35.50 1.03
CA ILE A 210 33.73 -36.92 0.62
C ILE A 210 35.15 -37.19 0.10
N SER A 211 35.71 -36.30 -0.73
CA SER A 211 37.06 -36.48 -1.26
C SER A 211 38.13 -36.49 -0.17
N LEU A 212 37.95 -35.69 0.89
CA LEU A 212 38.80 -35.66 2.06
C LEU A 212 38.73 -36.95 2.87
N GLU A 213 37.53 -37.49 3.08
CA GLU A 213 37.35 -38.78 3.76
C GLU A 213 37.87 -39.96 2.94
N VAL A 214 37.70 -39.93 1.62
CA VAL A 214 38.30 -40.96 0.75
C VAL A 214 39.82 -40.87 0.81
N LEU A 215 40.40 -39.66 0.84
CA LEU A 215 41.85 -39.47 0.95
C LEU A 215 42.39 -39.94 2.32
N SER A 216 41.67 -39.65 3.42
CA SER A 216 42.03 -40.10 4.77
C SER A 216 42.00 -41.63 4.85
N PHE A 217 41.01 -42.26 4.21
CA PHE A 217 40.86 -43.71 4.16
C PHE A 217 41.95 -44.40 3.32
N ILE A 218 42.34 -43.82 2.19
CA ILE A 218 43.38 -44.38 1.32
C ILE A 218 44.78 -44.22 1.93
N LEU A 219 45.02 -43.14 2.69
CA LEU A 219 46.33 -42.80 3.25
C LEU A 219 46.32 -42.76 4.80
N PRO A 220 45.97 -43.86 5.48
CA PRO A 220 45.86 -43.88 6.95
C PRO A 220 47.21 -43.67 7.65
N ALA A 221 48.32 -43.89 6.96
CA ALA A 221 49.66 -43.59 7.48
C ALA A 221 49.96 -42.08 7.51
N GLN A 222 49.29 -41.29 6.66
CA GLN A 222 49.51 -39.84 6.57
C GLN A 222 48.48 -39.03 7.35
N PHE A 223 47.25 -39.54 7.50
CA PHE A 223 46.18 -38.88 8.24
C PHE A 223 45.85 -39.68 9.49
N ARG A 224 46.19 -39.13 10.67
CA ARG A 224 45.76 -39.69 11.95
C ARG A 224 44.47 -39.06 12.45
N ASN A 225 44.21 -37.82 12.05
CA ASN A 225 42.99 -37.10 12.41
C ASN A 225 41.86 -37.37 11.41
N ASP A 226 40.62 -37.33 11.93
CA ASP A 226 39.38 -37.45 11.16
C ASP A 226 39.06 -36.05 10.57
N PRO A 227 39.25 -35.84 9.25
CA PRO A 227 39.23 -34.51 8.68
C PRO A 227 37.83 -33.89 8.70
N ALA A 228 36.75 -34.64 8.47
CA ALA A 228 35.40 -34.08 8.53
C ALA A 228 35.04 -33.60 9.94
N LEU A 229 35.42 -34.37 10.96
CA LEU A 229 35.13 -34.05 12.36
C LEU A 229 35.90 -32.81 12.83
N LEU A 230 37.16 -32.66 12.38
CA LEU A 230 37.96 -31.48 12.66
C LEU A 230 37.43 -30.24 11.90
N LEU A 231 37.09 -30.38 10.62
CA LEU A 231 36.70 -29.25 9.77
C LEU A 231 35.29 -28.71 10.07
N ILE A 232 34.33 -29.61 10.32
CA ILE A 232 32.92 -29.23 10.50
C ILE A 232 32.63 -28.95 11.98
N CYS A 233 33.10 -29.83 12.88
CA CYS A 233 32.77 -29.75 14.31
C CYS A 233 33.85 -29.04 15.13
N GLY A 234 35.03 -28.77 14.56
CA GLY A 234 36.16 -28.21 15.30
C GLY A 234 36.70 -29.16 16.38
N LEU A 235 36.39 -30.46 16.30
CA LEU A 235 36.76 -31.44 17.32
C LEU A 235 38.05 -32.15 16.92
N GLU A 236 39.08 -31.98 17.73
CA GLU A 236 40.39 -32.55 17.53
C GLU A 236 40.51 -33.90 18.28
N ARG A 237 40.66 -35.01 17.53
CA ARG A 237 40.89 -36.33 18.14
C ARG A 237 42.34 -36.54 18.57
N TYR A 238 43.29 -35.90 17.89
CA TYR A 238 44.72 -36.07 18.12
C TYR A 238 45.42 -34.72 17.97
N ASP A 239 46.31 -34.39 18.92
CA ASP A 239 47.12 -33.16 18.90
C ASP A 239 47.72 -32.91 17.51
N LEU A 240 47.24 -31.84 16.86
CA LEU A 240 47.67 -31.34 15.57
C LEU A 240 49.14 -30.97 15.67
N HIS A 241 49.64 -30.56 16.84
CA HIS A 241 51.06 -30.34 17.08
C HIS A 241 51.94 -31.58 16.82
N LYS A 242 51.43 -32.79 17.02
CA LYS A 242 52.13 -34.06 16.79
C LYS A 242 51.91 -34.63 15.38
N ALA A 243 51.02 -34.04 14.59
CA ALA A 243 50.73 -34.45 13.22
C ALA A 243 51.89 -34.17 12.25
N ASN A 244 51.88 -34.90 11.13
CA ASN A 244 52.88 -34.74 10.06
C ASN A 244 52.80 -33.33 9.45
N ARG A 245 53.92 -32.80 8.93
CA ARG A 245 53.96 -31.44 8.33
C ARG A 245 53.00 -31.32 7.15
N TRP A 246 52.83 -32.36 6.36
CA TRP A 246 51.92 -32.38 5.21
C TRP A 246 50.44 -32.39 5.64
N GLU A 247 50.08 -33.23 6.61
CA GLU A 247 48.74 -33.28 7.20
C GLU A 247 48.35 -31.90 7.76
N LYS A 248 49.28 -31.25 8.50
CA LYS A 248 49.10 -29.88 9.00
C LYS A 248 48.81 -28.87 7.90
N MET A 249 49.61 -28.86 6.82
CA MET A 249 49.45 -27.88 5.74
C MET A 249 48.11 -28.06 5.02
N ILE A 250 47.73 -29.31 4.73
CA ILE A 250 46.45 -29.62 4.06
C ILE A 250 45.27 -29.26 4.97
N LEU A 251 45.27 -29.75 6.22
CA LEU A 251 44.21 -29.45 7.19
C LEU A 251 44.10 -27.96 7.45
N PHE A 252 45.22 -27.24 7.59
CA PHE A 252 45.21 -25.79 7.78
C PHE A 252 44.56 -25.06 6.61
N ALA A 253 44.90 -25.42 5.36
CA ALA A 253 44.27 -24.82 4.18
C ALA A 253 42.75 -25.06 4.16
N PHE A 254 42.31 -26.28 4.51
CA PHE A 254 40.89 -26.60 4.59
C PHE A 254 40.20 -25.91 5.77
N ILE A 255 40.84 -25.79 6.93
CA ILE A 255 40.30 -25.06 8.08
C ILE A 255 40.04 -23.61 7.68
N VAL A 256 41.00 -22.95 7.03
CA VAL A 256 40.84 -21.58 6.53
C VAL A 256 39.69 -21.50 5.51
N PHE A 257 39.61 -22.43 4.55
CA PHE A 257 38.53 -22.48 3.57
C PHE A 257 37.15 -22.66 4.23
N PHE A 258 36.97 -23.67 5.09
CA PHE A 258 35.70 -23.93 5.77
C PHE A 258 35.32 -22.82 6.73
N PHE A 259 36.29 -22.22 7.43
CA PHE A 259 36.05 -21.05 8.26
C PHE A 259 35.47 -19.88 7.45
N LEU A 260 36.06 -19.57 6.29
CA LEU A 260 35.52 -18.54 5.40
C LEU A 260 34.12 -18.89 4.89
N MET A 261 33.88 -20.15 4.51
CA MET A 261 32.57 -20.62 4.05
C MET A 261 31.51 -20.56 5.15
N THR A 262 31.82 -20.98 6.37
CA THR A 262 30.92 -20.92 7.53
C THR A 262 30.60 -19.47 7.90
N ASN A 263 31.60 -18.58 7.93
CA ASN A 263 31.35 -17.15 8.20
C ASN A 263 30.46 -16.50 7.12
N ALA A 264 30.68 -16.84 5.84
CA ALA A 264 29.85 -16.37 4.74
C ALA A 264 28.41 -16.90 4.86
N TYR A 265 28.26 -18.18 5.24
CA TYR A 265 26.97 -18.80 5.50
C TYR A 265 26.24 -18.11 6.66
N GLU A 266 26.90 -17.97 7.81
CA GLU A 266 26.37 -17.34 9.03
C GLU A 266 25.91 -15.91 8.76
N THR A 267 26.75 -15.11 8.11
CA THR A 267 26.41 -13.72 7.78
C THR A 267 25.17 -13.65 6.90
N LYS A 268 25.07 -14.54 5.90
CA LYS A 268 23.95 -14.56 4.96
C LYS A 268 22.67 -15.08 5.61
N ILE A 269 22.73 -16.13 6.43
CA ILE A 269 21.55 -16.66 7.13
C ILE A 269 21.05 -15.67 8.19
N ILE A 270 21.94 -15.02 8.95
CA ILE A 270 21.56 -13.98 9.93
C ILE A 270 20.86 -12.80 9.23
N SER A 271 21.41 -12.34 8.09
CA SER A 271 20.79 -11.27 7.29
C SER A 271 19.38 -11.67 6.80
N MET A 272 19.21 -12.91 6.34
CA MET A 272 17.91 -13.43 5.91
C MET A 272 16.96 -13.74 7.08
N MET A 273 17.45 -14.07 8.27
CA MET A 273 16.62 -14.23 9.47
C MET A 273 16.15 -12.87 10.00
N ALA A 274 17.01 -11.86 9.96
CA ALA A 274 16.65 -10.48 10.29
C ALA A 274 15.62 -9.90 9.31
N SER A 275 15.67 -10.31 8.04
CA SER A 275 14.72 -9.90 7.00
C SER A 275 14.31 -11.08 6.11
N LYS A 276 13.27 -11.82 6.53
CA LYS A 276 12.81 -13.03 5.81
C LYS A 276 12.49 -12.69 4.34
N PRO A 277 13.26 -13.23 3.38
CA PRO A 277 12.99 -12.98 1.97
C PRO A 277 11.61 -13.53 1.60
N THR A 278 10.99 -12.88 0.63
CA THR A 278 9.79 -13.41 -0.02
C THR A 278 10.11 -13.94 -1.39
N HIS A 279 9.32 -14.93 -1.79
CA HIS A 279 9.17 -15.24 -3.19
C HIS A 279 8.87 -13.98 -3.99
N ARG A 280 9.43 -13.90 -5.20
CA ARG A 280 9.27 -12.74 -6.09
C ARG A 280 7.78 -12.46 -6.27
N SER A 281 7.37 -11.22 -5.98
CA SER A 281 6.00 -10.77 -6.26
C SER A 281 5.79 -10.70 -7.76
N ILE A 282 4.59 -11.04 -8.19
CA ILE A 282 4.13 -10.90 -9.57
C ILE A 282 4.10 -9.41 -9.92
N ARG A 283 4.77 -9.04 -11.01
CA ARG A 283 4.90 -7.63 -11.43
C ARG A 283 4.19 -7.32 -12.75
N THR A 284 3.89 -8.33 -13.56
CA THR A 284 3.29 -8.18 -14.89
C THR A 284 1.99 -8.97 -15.02
N PHE A 285 1.13 -8.57 -15.96
CA PHE A 285 -0.12 -9.31 -16.25
C PHE A 285 0.17 -10.74 -16.74
N GLU A 286 1.23 -10.95 -17.53
CA GLU A 286 1.62 -12.28 -17.99
C GLU A 286 2.03 -13.20 -16.83
N GLU A 287 2.82 -12.67 -15.87
CA GLU A 287 3.18 -13.42 -14.66
C GLU A 287 1.91 -13.77 -13.84
N LEU A 288 0.92 -12.86 -13.79
CA LEU A 288 -0.35 -13.07 -13.09
C LEU A 288 -1.20 -14.17 -13.74
N VAL A 289 -1.37 -14.11 -15.06
CA VAL A 289 -2.11 -15.10 -15.84
C VAL A 289 -1.41 -16.46 -15.77
N LYS A 290 -0.08 -16.49 -15.91
CA LYS A 290 0.72 -17.72 -15.79
C LYS A 290 0.64 -18.33 -14.39
N ALA A 291 0.53 -17.50 -13.35
CA ALA A 291 0.34 -17.95 -11.98
C ALA A 291 -1.07 -18.50 -11.72
N GLY A 292 -2.02 -18.29 -12.63
CA GLY A 292 -3.40 -18.77 -12.50
C GLY A 292 -4.16 -18.13 -11.34
N ILE A 293 -3.77 -16.90 -10.93
CA ILE A 293 -4.41 -16.21 -9.81
C ILE A 293 -5.71 -15.54 -10.32
N PRO A 294 -6.88 -15.82 -9.72
CA PRO A 294 -8.12 -15.18 -10.13
C PRO A 294 -8.07 -13.69 -9.81
N THR A 295 -8.48 -12.86 -10.77
CA THR A 295 -8.55 -11.40 -10.62
C THR A 295 -10.00 -11.00 -10.37
N LYS A 296 -10.30 -10.60 -9.15
CA LYS A 296 -11.61 -10.09 -8.73
C LYS A 296 -11.75 -8.62 -9.13
N ALA A 297 -12.85 -8.32 -9.82
CA ALA A 297 -13.19 -6.96 -10.22
C ALA A 297 -14.70 -6.74 -10.13
N ASN A 298 -15.11 -5.55 -9.71
CA ASN A 298 -16.53 -5.19 -9.72
C ASN A 298 -16.91 -4.70 -11.11
N PHE A 299 -17.60 -5.53 -11.89
CA PHE A 299 -17.86 -5.25 -13.31
C PHE A 299 -18.66 -3.96 -13.52
N ASN A 300 -19.44 -3.54 -12.53
CA ASN A 300 -20.16 -2.26 -12.56
C ASN A 300 -19.24 -1.04 -12.71
N HIS A 301 -17.97 -1.16 -12.30
CA HIS A 301 -16.97 -0.10 -12.38
C HIS A 301 -16.03 -0.25 -13.58
N VAL A 302 -16.07 -1.39 -14.27
CA VAL A 302 -15.03 -1.85 -15.21
C VAL A 302 -15.55 -1.97 -16.64
N VAL A 303 -16.86 -1.72 -16.87
CA VAL A 303 -17.64 -1.93 -18.12
C VAL A 303 -16.99 -1.43 -19.43
N LYS A 304 -15.88 -0.67 -19.39
CA LYS A 304 -15.20 -0.13 -20.58
C LYS A 304 -13.69 -0.37 -20.66
N LEU A 305 -13.06 -1.09 -19.73
CA LEU A 305 -11.65 -1.41 -19.85
C LEU A 305 -11.47 -2.64 -20.76
N ASP A 306 -10.70 -2.50 -21.82
CA ASP A 306 -10.21 -3.65 -22.59
C ASP A 306 -9.16 -4.37 -21.74
N LEU A 307 -9.58 -5.46 -21.10
CA LEU A 307 -8.75 -6.24 -20.20
C LEU A 307 -7.99 -7.37 -20.89
N GLY A 308 -8.20 -7.56 -22.21
CA GLY A 308 -7.47 -8.50 -23.08
C GLY A 308 -7.07 -9.82 -22.41
N LEU A 309 -5.82 -9.87 -21.95
CA LEU A 309 -5.16 -11.01 -21.31
C LEU A 309 -5.82 -11.50 -20.00
N LEU A 310 -6.52 -10.62 -19.28
CA LEU A 310 -7.12 -10.95 -17.98
C LEU A 310 -8.51 -11.56 -18.10
N ASN A 311 -9.14 -11.55 -19.28
CA ASN A 311 -10.52 -12.02 -19.45
C ASN A 311 -10.73 -13.47 -18.97
N GLU A 312 -9.72 -14.33 -19.09
CA GLU A 312 -9.78 -15.72 -18.63
C GLU A 312 -9.70 -15.87 -17.10
N THR A 313 -9.06 -14.92 -16.42
CA THR A 313 -8.87 -14.95 -14.95
C THR A 313 -9.82 -14.01 -14.21
N LEU A 314 -10.58 -13.19 -14.94
CA LEU A 314 -11.44 -12.15 -14.37
C LEU A 314 -12.70 -12.76 -13.75
N GLN A 315 -12.93 -12.45 -12.48
CA GLN A 315 -14.11 -12.85 -11.74
C GLN A 315 -14.89 -11.62 -11.30
N ASN A 316 -16.21 -11.63 -11.52
CA ASN A 316 -17.06 -10.57 -11.02
C ASN A 316 -17.19 -10.69 -9.50
N ALA A 317 -16.71 -9.69 -8.78
CA ALA A 317 -16.79 -9.64 -7.33
C ALA A 317 -17.43 -8.32 -6.89
N THR A 318 -18.38 -8.41 -5.94
CA THR A 318 -18.97 -7.26 -5.27
C THR A 318 -18.24 -6.88 -3.99
N GLU A 319 -17.22 -7.66 -3.62
CA GLU A 319 -16.37 -7.43 -2.46
C GLU A 319 -15.65 -6.07 -2.58
N ASP A 320 -15.60 -5.34 -1.48
CA ASP A 320 -14.83 -4.10 -1.40
C ASP A 320 -13.37 -4.40 -1.04
N LEU A 321 -12.50 -3.41 -1.25
CA LEU A 321 -11.09 -3.46 -0.86
C LEU A 321 -10.88 -3.76 0.62
N SER A 322 -11.90 -3.65 1.47
CA SER A 322 -11.85 -3.99 2.89
C SER A 322 -11.96 -5.48 3.21
N SER A 323 -12.29 -6.33 2.23
CA SER A 323 -12.52 -7.76 2.43
C SER A 323 -11.74 -8.61 1.42
N MET A 324 -10.44 -8.37 1.28
CA MET A 324 -9.57 -9.15 0.40
C MET A 324 -9.15 -10.46 1.10
N ASP A 325 -9.26 -11.56 0.36
CA ASP A 325 -9.11 -12.95 0.81
C ASP A 325 -7.67 -13.46 1.01
N GLY A 326 -6.65 -12.67 0.69
CA GLY A 326 -5.24 -13.07 0.71
C GLY A 326 -4.81 -13.99 -0.45
N VAL A 327 -5.71 -14.37 -1.36
CA VAL A 327 -5.46 -15.39 -2.39
C VAL A 327 -5.70 -14.84 -3.80
N SER A 328 -6.75 -14.05 -3.98
CA SER A 328 -7.11 -13.48 -5.27
C SER A 328 -6.40 -12.14 -5.50
N ALA A 329 -6.23 -11.78 -6.77
CA ALA A 329 -5.84 -10.42 -7.15
C ALA A 329 -7.09 -9.52 -7.22
N TYR A 330 -6.94 -8.22 -6.99
CA TYR A 330 -8.07 -7.27 -6.98
C TYR A 330 -7.81 -6.07 -7.87
N LEU A 331 -8.78 -5.73 -8.72
CA LEU A 331 -8.74 -4.51 -9.52
C LEU A 331 -9.18 -3.30 -8.68
N ALA A 332 -8.32 -2.30 -8.58
CA ALA A 332 -8.54 -1.12 -7.77
C ALA A 332 -8.00 0.15 -8.45
N THR A 333 -8.28 1.31 -7.86
CA THR A 333 -7.54 2.53 -8.23
C THR A 333 -6.26 2.63 -7.42
N ARG A 334 -5.20 3.20 -8.00
CA ARG A 334 -3.90 3.35 -7.35
C ARG A 334 -3.99 4.17 -6.09
N THR A 335 -4.68 5.31 -6.14
CA THR A 335 -4.86 6.19 -4.98
C THR A 335 -5.53 5.46 -3.81
N LYS A 336 -6.59 4.69 -4.08
CA LYS A 336 -7.23 3.86 -3.04
C LYS A 336 -6.26 2.78 -2.53
N SER A 337 -5.55 2.11 -3.42
CA SER A 337 -4.59 1.06 -3.07
C SER A 337 -3.47 1.57 -2.16
N GLU A 338 -2.84 2.70 -2.50
CA GLU A 338 -1.76 3.30 -1.74
C GLU A 338 -2.20 3.73 -0.33
N ILE A 339 -3.47 4.13 -0.19
CA ILE A 339 -4.07 4.48 1.09
C ILE A 339 -4.47 3.21 1.86
N PHE A 340 -5.21 2.29 1.25
CA PHE A 340 -5.82 1.15 1.94
C PHE A 340 -4.81 0.07 2.34
N LEU A 341 -3.81 -0.24 1.51
CA LEU A 341 -2.88 -1.33 1.80
C LEU A 341 -2.10 -1.15 3.11
N PRO A 342 -1.50 0.02 3.38
CA PRO A 342 -0.83 0.26 4.67
C PRO A 342 -1.79 0.32 5.85
N ILE A 343 -3.10 0.49 5.65
CA ILE A 343 -4.10 0.64 6.73
C ILE A 343 -4.76 -0.68 7.12
N GLN A 344 -5.13 -1.49 6.14
CA GLN A 344 -5.94 -2.69 6.40
C GLN A 344 -5.14 -3.98 6.23
N TYR A 345 -4.11 -3.97 5.38
CA TYR A 345 -3.40 -5.19 4.99
C TYR A 345 -1.92 -5.19 5.36
N PHE A 346 -1.45 -4.22 6.13
CA PHE A 346 -0.12 -4.30 6.75
C PHE A 346 -0.10 -5.38 7.82
N ASP A 347 0.78 -6.35 7.63
CA ASP A 347 1.12 -7.38 8.59
C ASP A 347 2.19 -6.84 9.53
N ASP A 348 1.83 -6.66 10.80
CA ASP A 348 2.73 -6.13 11.82
C ASP A 348 3.88 -7.09 12.15
N SER A 349 3.68 -8.40 11.98
CA SER A 349 4.72 -9.40 12.24
C SER A 349 5.82 -9.35 11.19
N LEU A 350 5.45 -9.15 9.92
CA LEU A 350 6.37 -9.08 8.79
C LEU A 350 6.76 -7.64 8.41
N GLN A 351 6.20 -6.63 9.09
CA GLN A 351 6.41 -5.20 8.86
C GLN A 351 6.19 -4.79 7.39
N ARG A 352 5.14 -5.35 6.77
CA ARG A 352 4.91 -5.16 5.34
C ARG A 352 3.46 -5.45 4.96
N THR A 353 3.02 -4.92 3.82
CA THR A 353 1.69 -5.20 3.29
C THR A 353 1.57 -6.63 2.75
N SER A 354 0.42 -7.26 3.02
CA SER A 354 0.03 -8.60 2.53
C SER A 354 -0.26 -8.61 1.03
N TYR A 355 -0.52 -7.44 0.46
CA TYR A 355 -0.70 -7.20 -0.96
C TYR A 355 0.35 -6.23 -1.49
N VAL A 356 0.63 -6.33 -2.78
CA VAL A 356 1.52 -5.43 -3.52
C VAL A 356 0.75 -4.81 -4.66
N ILE A 357 0.94 -3.51 -4.87
CA ILE A 357 0.46 -2.81 -6.06
C ILE A 357 1.36 -3.24 -7.22
N MET A 358 0.76 -3.86 -8.23
CA MET A 358 1.51 -4.26 -9.41
C MET A 358 2.09 -3.05 -10.14
N ALA A 359 3.29 -3.21 -10.71
CA ALA A 359 3.98 -2.13 -11.40
C ALA A 359 3.26 -1.76 -12.70
N GLU A 360 2.76 -2.77 -13.41
CA GLU A 360 1.96 -2.62 -14.63
C GLU A 360 0.55 -2.11 -14.32
N THR A 361 0.08 -1.13 -15.11
CA THR A 361 -1.21 -0.45 -14.91
C THR A 361 -2.16 -0.73 -16.08
N LEU A 362 -3.45 -0.90 -15.81
CA LEU A 362 -4.48 -1.19 -16.83
C LEU A 362 -4.94 0.07 -17.59
N GLY A 363 -3.99 0.92 -17.94
CA GLY A 363 -4.23 2.20 -18.58
C GLY A 363 -4.19 3.40 -17.63
N LEU A 364 -4.12 4.57 -18.25
CA LEU A 364 -4.08 5.85 -17.59
C LEU A 364 -5.48 6.48 -17.68
N LEU A 365 -6.22 6.52 -16.57
CA LEU A 365 -7.37 7.42 -16.48
C LEU A 365 -6.84 8.78 -16.02
N ILE A 366 -6.77 9.71 -16.95
CA ILE A 366 -6.53 11.10 -16.60
C ILE A 366 -7.85 11.62 -16.03
N GLY A 367 -7.85 12.02 -14.76
CA GLY A 367 -8.96 12.79 -14.23
C GLY A 367 -8.97 14.12 -14.98
N ALA A 368 -9.97 14.31 -15.84
CA ALA A 368 -10.14 15.53 -16.59
C ALA A 368 -11.24 16.38 -15.95
N LEU A 369 -11.05 17.69 -16.00
CA LEU A 369 -12.12 18.65 -15.76
C LEU A 369 -12.96 18.67 -17.04
N GLN A 370 -14.21 18.23 -16.96
CA GLN A 370 -15.07 18.19 -18.14
C GLN A 370 -15.87 19.48 -18.23
N THR A 371 -15.73 20.23 -19.32
CA THR A 371 -16.54 21.42 -19.58
C THR A 371 -17.53 21.14 -20.72
N SER A 372 -18.59 21.93 -20.83
CA SER A 372 -19.44 21.97 -22.02
C SER A 372 -18.64 22.48 -23.22
N ASP A 373 -18.98 22.05 -24.45
CA ASP A 373 -18.22 22.26 -25.71
C ASP A 373 -17.92 23.71 -26.11
N ARG A 374 -18.35 24.72 -25.35
CA ARG A 374 -18.11 26.15 -25.60
C ARG A 374 -17.96 26.96 -24.32
N ASN A 375 -17.36 26.36 -23.29
CA ASN A 375 -17.28 27.02 -22.00
C ASN A 375 -16.20 28.12 -21.99
N PRO A 376 -16.53 29.42 -21.87
CA PRO A 376 -15.57 30.52 -21.70
C PRO A 376 -14.66 30.43 -20.47
N LEU A 377 -14.92 29.49 -19.55
CA LEU A 377 -14.04 29.20 -18.41
C LEU A 377 -12.93 28.23 -18.75
N GLN A 378 -13.05 27.47 -19.84
CA GLN A 378 -12.13 26.38 -20.17
C GLN A 378 -10.67 26.81 -20.09
N ASP A 379 -10.31 27.92 -20.74
CA ASP A 379 -8.93 28.43 -20.76
C ASP A 379 -8.41 28.76 -19.34
N VAL A 380 -9.27 29.34 -18.51
CA VAL A 380 -8.93 29.71 -17.12
C VAL A 380 -8.73 28.46 -16.27
N LEU A 381 -9.63 27.50 -16.45
CA LEU A 381 -9.65 26.25 -15.71
C LEU A 381 -8.42 25.40 -16.06
N GLU A 382 -8.05 25.37 -17.33
CA GLU A 382 -6.87 24.70 -17.84
C GLU A 382 -5.58 25.35 -17.31
N ALA A 383 -5.45 26.68 -17.42
CA ALA A 383 -4.27 27.40 -16.92
C ALA A 383 -4.07 27.23 -15.40
N SER A 384 -5.16 27.27 -14.64
CA SER A 384 -5.11 27.11 -13.19
C SER A 384 -4.80 25.66 -12.79
N HIS A 385 -5.36 24.67 -13.50
CA HIS A 385 -5.01 23.27 -13.28
C HIS A 385 -3.54 22.99 -13.59
N ALA A 386 -3.02 23.51 -14.72
CA ALA A 386 -1.61 23.42 -15.06
C ALA A 386 -0.74 24.02 -13.95
N THR A 387 -1.08 25.21 -13.45
CA THR A 387 -0.34 25.88 -12.37
C THR A 387 -0.25 25.03 -11.10
N PHE A 388 -1.30 24.30 -10.71
CA PHE A 388 -1.26 23.43 -9.52
C PHE A 388 -0.49 22.15 -9.71
N VAL A 389 -0.58 21.56 -10.91
CA VAL A 389 0.21 20.38 -11.26
C VAL A 389 1.69 20.75 -11.29
N GLU A 390 2.05 21.85 -11.97
CA GLU A 390 3.42 22.37 -12.04
C GLU A 390 3.94 22.82 -10.67
N GLY A 391 3.09 23.43 -9.85
CA GLY A 391 3.41 23.82 -8.47
C GLY A 391 3.55 22.64 -7.50
N GLY A 392 3.30 21.40 -7.95
CA GLY A 392 3.41 20.19 -7.13
C GLY A 392 2.37 20.06 -6.01
N LEU A 393 1.35 20.92 -6.02
CA LEU A 393 0.38 21.07 -4.94
C LEU A 393 -0.48 19.80 -4.79
N LEU A 394 -0.91 19.25 -5.92
CA LEU A 394 -1.64 17.96 -6.01
C LEU A 394 -0.83 16.78 -5.45
N GLY A 395 0.49 16.77 -5.71
CA GLY A 395 1.40 15.76 -5.18
C GLY A 395 1.55 15.86 -3.66
N HIS A 396 1.72 17.08 -3.15
CA HIS A 396 1.81 17.35 -1.71
C HIS A 396 0.55 16.89 -0.96
N TYR A 397 -0.64 17.16 -1.50
CA TYR A 397 -1.91 16.73 -0.89
C TYR A 397 -2.03 15.20 -0.80
N THR A 398 -1.66 14.51 -1.88
CA THR A 398 -1.71 13.05 -1.94
C THR A 398 -0.84 12.41 -0.86
N GLU A 399 0.39 12.91 -0.67
CA GLU A 399 1.30 12.43 0.37
C GLU A 399 0.79 12.75 1.78
N ARG A 400 0.22 13.94 2.00
CA ARG A 400 -0.34 14.32 3.31
C ARG A 400 -1.51 13.42 3.71
N MET A 401 -2.39 13.09 2.77
CA MET A 401 -3.50 12.17 3.00
C MET A 401 -3.00 10.78 3.41
N LYS A 402 -2.00 10.23 2.71
CA LYS A 402 -1.37 8.95 3.09
C LYS A 402 -0.84 8.98 4.52
N MET A 403 -0.15 10.07 4.90
CA MET A 403 0.41 10.24 6.24
C MET A 403 -0.68 10.26 7.32
N GLN A 404 -1.77 11.00 7.11
CA GLN A 404 -2.86 11.08 8.10
C GLN A 404 -3.50 9.72 8.39
N TYR A 405 -3.78 8.96 7.34
CA TYR A 405 -4.32 7.62 7.50
C TYR A 405 -3.33 6.68 8.20
N PHE A 406 -2.04 6.78 7.88
CA PHE A 406 -1.00 6.01 8.55
C PHE A 406 -0.95 6.32 10.06
N TYR A 407 -1.05 7.58 10.46
CA TYR A 407 -1.10 7.97 11.87
C TYR A 407 -2.37 7.49 12.59
N ALA A 408 -3.53 7.57 11.93
CA ALA A 408 -4.80 7.09 12.50
C ALA A 408 -4.75 5.59 12.82
N ARG A 409 -4.14 4.79 11.93
CA ARG A 409 -3.88 3.37 12.20
C ARG A 409 -2.91 3.17 13.36
N ARG A 410 -1.77 3.87 13.36
CA ARG A 410 -0.74 3.67 14.39
C ARG A 410 -1.26 3.96 15.81
N LYS A 411 -2.29 4.80 15.93
CA LYS A 411 -2.98 5.07 17.21
C LYS A 411 -3.87 3.91 17.67
N THR A 412 -4.42 3.13 16.74
CA THR A 412 -5.40 2.08 17.04
C THR A 412 -4.78 0.69 17.20
N GLN A 413 -3.63 0.42 16.59
CA GLN A 413 -2.91 -0.84 16.79
C GLN A 413 -1.74 -0.68 17.77
N PRO A 414 -1.77 -1.37 18.93
CA PRO A 414 -0.62 -1.41 19.83
C PRO A 414 0.56 -2.05 19.09
N GLN A 415 1.75 -1.49 19.27
CA GLN A 415 2.96 -2.08 18.71
C GLN A 415 3.13 -3.48 19.30
N THR A 416 2.90 -4.50 18.50
CA THR A 416 3.21 -5.87 18.89
C THR A 416 4.73 -5.95 19.05
N GLU A 417 5.19 -6.33 20.24
CA GLU A 417 6.61 -6.53 20.49
C GLU A 417 7.13 -7.54 19.47
N LYS A 418 8.17 -7.14 18.74
CA LYS A 418 8.77 -7.98 17.70
C LYS A 418 9.49 -9.14 18.37
N THR A 419 8.89 -10.34 18.35
CA THR A 419 9.62 -11.56 18.61
C THR A 419 10.57 -11.80 17.44
N LEU A 420 11.84 -11.45 17.62
CA LEU A 420 12.85 -11.42 16.56
C LEU A 420 13.13 -12.81 15.98
N LEU A 421 12.86 -13.88 16.74
CA LEU A 421 12.94 -15.29 16.34
C LEU A 421 11.87 -16.09 17.08
N ALA A 422 11.04 -16.82 16.36
CA ALA A 422 10.12 -17.78 16.96
C ALA A 422 10.85 -19.12 17.19
N ILE A 423 10.42 -19.91 18.18
CA ILE A 423 10.94 -21.28 18.39
C ILE A 423 10.75 -22.12 17.11
N ASP A 424 9.68 -21.86 16.36
CA ASP A 424 9.38 -22.52 15.09
C ASP A 424 10.48 -22.29 14.03
N ASP A 425 11.21 -21.19 14.11
CA ASP A 425 12.34 -20.90 13.21
C ASP A 425 13.56 -21.79 13.49
N LEU A 426 13.65 -22.41 14.67
CA LEU A 426 14.70 -23.39 15.00
C LEU A 426 14.34 -24.83 14.59
N SER A 427 13.17 -25.05 13.99
CA SER A 427 12.69 -26.40 13.63
C SER A 427 13.68 -27.24 12.79
N PRO A 428 14.43 -26.71 11.81
CA PRO A 428 15.35 -27.54 11.03
C PRO A 428 16.53 -28.05 11.85
N ALA A 429 17.00 -27.27 12.83
CA ALA A 429 18.08 -27.68 13.72
C ALA A 429 17.64 -28.86 14.61
N TRP A 430 16.42 -28.80 15.16
CA TRP A 430 15.85 -29.89 15.94
C TRP A 430 15.63 -31.16 15.10
N ILE A 431 15.18 -31.00 13.86
CA ILE A 431 15.00 -32.14 12.95
C ILE A 431 16.35 -32.76 12.59
N ALA A 432 17.37 -31.95 12.27
CA ALA A 432 18.72 -32.45 11.97
C ALA A 432 19.31 -33.23 13.16
N LEU A 433 19.16 -32.68 14.37
CA LEU A 433 19.58 -33.31 15.61
C LEU A 433 18.81 -34.63 15.87
N GLY A 434 17.49 -34.62 15.68
CA GLY A 434 16.65 -35.82 15.80
C GLY A 434 17.04 -36.92 14.82
N VAL A 435 17.26 -36.57 13.55
CA VAL A 435 17.75 -37.51 12.51
C VAL A 435 19.12 -38.08 12.89
N GLY A 436 20.03 -37.23 13.37
CA GLY A 436 21.36 -37.65 13.82
C GLY A 436 21.32 -38.66 14.98
N PHE A 437 20.45 -38.44 15.97
CA PHE A 437 20.27 -39.38 17.07
C PHE A 437 19.67 -40.71 16.62
N VAL A 438 18.65 -40.68 15.76
CA VAL A 438 18.04 -41.90 15.23
C VAL A 438 19.06 -42.70 14.41
N ALA A 439 19.84 -42.04 13.56
CA ALA A 439 20.88 -42.71 12.77
C ALA A 439 21.98 -43.32 13.65
N SER A 440 22.43 -42.59 14.67
CA SER A 440 23.45 -43.06 15.62
C SER A 440 22.95 -44.25 16.43
N PHE A 441 21.68 -44.22 16.87
CA PHE A 441 21.04 -45.32 17.58
C PHE A 441 20.93 -46.57 16.69
N LEU A 442 20.52 -46.41 15.43
CA LEU A 442 20.45 -47.52 14.48
C LEU A 442 21.83 -48.15 14.21
N LEU A 443 22.86 -47.33 14.03
CA LEU A 443 24.24 -47.82 13.88
C LEU A 443 24.70 -48.58 15.12
N PHE A 444 24.46 -48.05 16.32
CA PHE A 444 24.76 -48.74 17.56
C PHE A 444 24.04 -50.10 17.67
N CYS A 445 22.75 -50.14 17.31
CA CYS A 445 21.97 -51.39 17.25
C CYS A 445 22.52 -52.39 16.22
N CYS A 446 23.09 -51.94 15.11
CA CYS A 446 23.74 -52.79 14.10
C CYS A 446 25.15 -53.26 14.52
N GLU A 447 25.90 -52.44 15.24
CA GLU A 447 27.23 -52.79 15.74
C GLU A 447 27.18 -53.85 16.85
N LEU A 448 26.15 -53.83 17.71
CA LEU A 448 25.96 -54.83 18.77
C LEU A 448 25.95 -56.29 18.26
N PRO A 449 25.14 -56.69 17.27
CA PRO A 449 25.14 -58.05 16.74
C PRO A 449 26.43 -58.37 15.96
N VAL A 450 26.96 -57.44 15.18
CA VAL A 450 28.23 -57.64 14.45
C VAL A 450 29.39 -57.86 15.43
N GLY A 451 29.45 -57.08 16.50
CA GLY A 451 30.44 -57.22 17.57
C GLY A 451 30.33 -58.55 18.30
N ARG A 452 29.11 -59.01 18.62
CA ARG A 452 28.86 -60.34 19.20
C ARG A 452 29.31 -61.46 18.27
N TYR A 453 28.97 -61.36 16.98
CA TYR A 453 29.37 -62.36 15.97
C TYR A 453 30.90 -62.44 15.83
N LYS A 454 31.57 -61.29 15.76
CA LYS A 454 33.04 -61.22 15.68
C LYS A 454 33.69 -61.85 16.91
N ARG A 455 33.21 -61.53 18.12
CA ARG A 455 33.72 -62.16 19.37
C ARG A 455 33.54 -63.68 19.38
N LYS A 456 32.37 -64.19 18.95
CA LYS A 456 32.14 -65.64 18.88
C LYS A 456 33.10 -66.32 17.90
N ARG A 457 33.27 -65.74 16.70
CA ARG A 457 34.20 -66.25 15.68
C ARG A 457 35.66 -66.24 16.15
N ASP A 458 36.07 -65.20 16.88
CA ASP A 458 37.42 -65.10 17.41
C ASP A 458 37.65 -66.08 18.58
N ALA A 459 36.60 -66.43 19.34
CA ALA A 459 36.66 -67.47 20.38
C ALA A 459 36.78 -68.88 19.78
N GLU A 460 36.14 -69.16 18.64
CA GLU A 460 36.25 -70.44 17.93
C GLU A 460 37.62 -70.65 17.23
N ARG A 461 38.40 -69.58 17.06
CA ARG A 461 39.74 -69.62 16.44
C ARG A 461 40.90 -69.75 17.44
N ARG A 462 40.64 -69.58 18.74
CA ARG A 462 41.62 -69.81 19.81
C ARG A 462 41.40 -71.19 20.39
#